data_AF-A0A428TFK5-F1
#
_entry.id   AF-A0A428TFK5-F1
#
_cell.length_a   1.000
_cell.length_b   1.000
_cell.length_c   1.000
_cell.angle_alpha   90.00
_cell.angle_beta   90.00
_cell.angle_gamma   90.00
#
_symmetry.space_group_name_H-M   'P 1'
#
loop_
_entity.id
_entity.type
_entity.pdbx_description
1 polymer ?
#
loop_
_entity_poly.entity_id
_entity_poly.type
_entity_poly.pdbx_seq_one_letter_code
_entity_poly.pdbx_strand_id
1 'polypeptide(L)'
;MYHQASLVWISTSMQTSELAFDTHLSAFASIISLASSVIGSIPSKSKLEPFTFETELVAPVYWTATKCRHPLLRRAALKLLTREQMRNRRENLWHVRETAVIAARIIEFEESDIQDPFDLSLDTISTNPESSSHGSASSESFDIHTCSAKKIKIDVSSPPTLPALPPAFTDPTPAESVAGNTPGSGTSSMSSPSNISEPMSPITAALEGIQQLDAATLKSASLESPFGIPEHRRIKNAIIGVAEDGGIWTTFFQDPEPGQTQWKVTREFLRC
;
A
#
# COMPACT_ATOMS: atom_id res chain seq x y z
N MET A 1 -6.08 -8.21 -8.39
CA MET A 1 -4.90 -7.32 -8.22
C MET A 1 -4.44 -6.74 -9.54
N TYR A 2 -4.00 -7.56 -10.50
CA TYR A 2 -3.53 -7.08 -11.81
C TYR A 2 -4.50 -6.18 -12.56
N HIS A 3 -5.80 -6.50 -12.57
CA HIS A 3 -6.82 -5.61 -13.14
C HIS A 3 -6.74 -4.18 -12.58
N GLN A 4 -6.61 -4.04 -11.25
CA GLN A 4 -6.52 -2.74 -10.59
C GLN A 4 -5.21 -2.02 -10.96
N ALA A 5 -4.07 -2.74 -10.94
CA ALA A 5 -2.79 -2.17 -11.31
C ALA A 5 -2.78 -1.69 -12.77
N SER A 6 -3.27 -2.51 -13.71
CA SER A 6 -3.36 -2.16 -15.13
C SER A 6 -4.28 -0.98 -15.38
N LEU A 7 -5.43 -0.91 -14.71
CA LEU A 7 -6.35 0.23 -14.82
C LEU A 7 -5.65 1.52 -14.44
N VAL A 8 -5.02 1.57 -13.26
CA VAL A 8 -4.31 2.76 -12.81
C VAL A 8 -3.17 3.11 -13.77
N TRP A 9 -2.37 2.12 -14.16
CA TRP A 9 -1.22 2.35 -15.06
C TRP A 9 -1.65 2.95 -16.40
N ILE A 10 -2.74 2.46 -17.00
CA ILE A 10 -3.28 3.01 -18.26
C ILE A 10 -3.84 4.41 -18.01
N SER A 11 -4.64 4.60 -16.96
CA SER A 11 -5.25 5.90 -16.62
C SER A 11 -4.21 7.00 -16.36
N THR A 12 -3.04 6.65 -15.84
CA THR A 12 -1.97 7.61 -15.53
C THR A 12 -0.87 7.67 -16.59
N SER A 13 -0.96 6.90 -17.68
CA SER A 13 0.14 6.72 -18.64
C SER A 13 0.63 8.02 -19.30
N MET A 14 -0.27 8.99 -19.50
CA MET A 14 0.03 10.30 -20.10
C MET A 14 0.23 11.41 -19.06
N GLN A 15 0.19 11.07 -17.77
CA GLN A 15 0.36 12.04 -16.69
C GLN A 15 1.85 12.20 -16.40
N THR A 16 2.32 13.45 -16.39
CA THR A 16 3.72 13.77 -16.07
C THR A 16 3.97 13.82 -14.56
N SER A 17 2.94 14.14 -13.78
CA SER A 17 3.01 14.17 -12.33
C SER A 17 2.50 12.86 -11.72
N GLU A 18 3.23 12.38 -10.71
CA GLU A 18 2.82 11.25 -9.90
C GLU A 18 1.67 11.58 -8.94
N LEU A 19 1.26 12.86 -8.82
CA LEU A 19 -0.02 13.26 -8.20
C LEU A 19 -1.21 12.52 -8.82
N ALA A 20 -1.11 12.13 -10.09
CA ALA A 20 -2.17 11.39 -10.76
C ALA A 20 -2.49 10.06 -10.08
N PHE A 21 -1.58 9.45 -9.32
CA PHE A 21 -1.86 8.21 -8.59
C PHE A 21 -2.85 8.41 -7.42
N ASP A 22 -3.01 9.63 -6.92
CA ASP A 22 -3.83 9.91 -5.73
C ASP A 22 -5.33 9.82 -5.98
N THR A 23 -5.77 9.89 -7.23
CA THR A 23 -7.18 9.68 -7.58
C THR A 23 -7.55 8.20 -7.57
N HIS A 24 -6.56 7.31 -7.44
CA HIS A 24 -6.70 5.86 -7.56
C HIS A 24 -6.44 5.09 -6.26
N LEU A 25 -6.58 5.74 -5.09
CA LEU A 25 -6.37 5.09 -3.79
C LEU A 25 -7.25 3.84 -3.59
N SER A 26 -8.46 3.83 -4.17
CA SER A 26 -9.38 2.69 -4.08
C SER A 26 -8.84 1.46 -4.79
N ALA A 27 -8.16 1.66 -5.92
CA ALA A 27 -7.49 0.59 -6.65
C ALA A 27 -6.30 0.03 -5.85
N PHE A 28 -5.47 0.90 -5.26
CA PHE A 28 -4.36 0.48 -4.39
C PHE A 28 -4.84 -0.26 -3.14
N ALA A 29 -5.87 0.25 -2.46
CA ALA A 29 -6.50 -0.41 -1.32
C ALA A 29 -7.06 -1.79 -1.72
N SER A 30 -7.67 -1.90 -2.90
CA SER A 30 -8.15 -3.18 -3.44
C SER A 30 -7.02 -4.18 -3.73
N ILE A 31 -5.84 -3.71 -4.18
CA ILE A 31 -4.67 -4.59 -4.36
C ILE A 31 -4.23 -5.16 -3.01
N ILE A 32 -4.08 -4.31 -1.99
CA ILE A 32 -3.69 -4.69 -0.63
C ILE A 32 -4.72 -5.65 -0.04
N SER A 33 -6.02 -5.34 -0.17
CA SER A 33 -7.14 -6.16 0.25
C SER A 33 -7.04 -7.60 -0.25
N LEU A 34 -6.92 -7.75 -1.57
CA LEU A 34 -6.89 -9.05 -2.23
C LEU A 34 -5.62 -9.82 -1.85
N ALA A 35 -4.45 -9.16 -1.85
CA ALA A 35 -3.20 -9.78 -1.44
C ALA A 35 -3.26 -10.26 0.02
N SER A 36 -3.83 -9.45 0.90
CA SER A 36 -4.02 -9.77 2.32
C SER A 36 -4.90 -11.00 2.51
N SER A 37 -6.00 -11.09 1.76
CA SER A 37 -6.91 -12.25 1.77
C SER A 37 -6.20 -13.53 1.31
N VAL A 38 -5.48 -13.46 0.18
CA VAL A 38 -4.71 -14.61 -0.34
C VAL A 38 -3.68 -15.07 0.69
N ILE A 39 -2.85 -14.16 1.21
CA ILE A 39 -1.79 -14.53 2.17
C ILE A 39 -2.39 -14.96 3.51
N GLY A 40 -3.53 -14.39 3.91
CA GLY A 40 -4.27 -14.75 5.12
C GLY A 40 -4.92 -16.14 5.05
N SER A 41 -5.28 -16.62 3.86
CA SER A 41 -5.83 -17.96 3.66
C SER A 41 -4.79 -19.08 3.89
N ILE A 42 -3.50 -18.74 3.87
CA ILE A 42 -2.42 -19.69 4.03
C ILE A 42 -2.20 -19.99 5.52
N PRO A 43 -2.21 -21.26 5.94
CA PRO A 43 -1.92 -21.63 7.33
C PRO A 43 -0.60 -21.04 7.80
N SER A 44 -0.52 -20.60 9.06
CA SER A 44 0.65 -19.89 9.59
C SER A 44 1.97 -20.67 9.53
N LYS A 45 1.91 -22.01 9.46
CA LYS A 45 3.08 -22.89 9.34
C LYS A 45 3.45 -23.21 7.88
N SER A 46 2.62 -22.79 6.93
CA SER A 46 2.80 -23.05 5.51
C SER A 46 3.35 -21.82 4.80
N LYS A 47 4.13 -22.05 3.75
CA LYS A 47 4.67 -21.00 2.88
C LYS A 47 4.11 -21.18 1.49
N LEU A 48 4.08 -20.10 0.74
CA LEU A 48 3.88 -20.20 -0.71
C LEU A 48 5.05 -20.93 -1.35
N GLU A 49 4.79 -21.51 -2.52
CA GLU A 49 5.84 -22.09 -3.34
C GLU A 49 7.00 -21.10 -3.52
N PRO A 50 8.26 -21.52 -3.28
CA PRO A 50 9.42 -20.64 -3.37
C PRO A 50 9.61 -20.06 -4.77
N PHE A 51 9.18 -20.77 -5.82
CA PHE A 51 9.28 -20.32 -7.19
C PHE A 51 8.01 -20.65 -7.98
N THR A 52 7.55 -19.68 -8.77
CA THR A 52 6.50 -19.87 -9.78
C THR A 52 6.85 -19.06 -11.02
N PHE A 53 6.47 -19.54 -12.20
CA PHE A 53 6.56 -18.77 -13.45
C PHE A 53 5.44 -17.75 -13.58
N GLU A 54 4.34 -17.96 -12.86
CA GLU A 54 3.22 -17.03 -12.82
C GLU A 54 3.57 -15.79 -12.01
N THR A 55 3.03 -14.66 -12.43
CA THR A 55 3.11 -13.42 -11.65
C THR A 55 1.80 -13.26 -10.89
N GLU A 56 1.85 -13.32 -9.55
CA GLU A 56 0.65 -13.48 -8.72
C GLU A 56 0.49 -12.31 -7.74
N LEU A 57 1.45 -12.12 -6.83
CA LEU A 57 1.36 -11.24 -5.67
C LEU A 57 2.49 -10.21 -5.62
N VAL A 58 3.73 -10.62 -5.92
CA VAL A 58 4.92 -9.80 -5.61
C VAL A 58 4.90 -8.50 -6.41
N ALA A 59 4.71 -8.58 -7.74
CA ALA A 59 4.72 -7.41 -8.60
C ALA A 59 3.66 -6.34 -8.25
N PRO A 60 2.35 -6.66 -8.14
CA PRO A 60 1.33 -5.65 -7.85
C PRO A 60 1.45 -5.07 -6.43
N VAL A 61 1.90 -5.86 -5.45
CA VAL A 61 2.11 -5.37 -4.08
C VAL A 61 3.34 -4.47 -4.01
N TYR A 62 4.45 -4.86 -4.64
CA TYR A 62 5.64 -4.00 -4.79
C TYR A 62 5.32 -2.70 -5.51
N TRP A 63 4.57 -2.77 -6.62
CA TRP A 63 4.13 -1.59 -7.35
C TRP A 63 3.25 -0.67 -6.50
N THR A 64 2.37 -1.25 -5.67
CA THR A 64 1.58 -0.47 -4.72
C THR A 64 2.45 0.23 -3.68
N ALA A 65 3.44 -0.47 -3.10
CA ALA A 65 4.34 0.10 -2.10
C ALA A 65 5.17 1.26 -2.65
N THR A 66 5.50 1.23 -3.95
CA THR A 66 6.35 2.25 -4.59
C THR A 66 5.56 3.38 -5.25
N LYS A 67 4.40 3.12 -5.87
CA LYS A 67 3.62 4.13 -6.60
C LYS A 67 2.50 4.78 -5.81
N CYS A 68 1.79 4.07 -4.93
CA CYS A 68 0.78 4.69 -4.08
C CYS A 68 1.44 5.76 -3.20
N ARG A 69 0.84 6.94 -3.01
CA ARG A 69 1.47 8.00 -2.19
C ARG A 69 0.86 8.11 -0.78
N HIS A 70 -0.19 7.35 -0.53
CA HIS A 70 -0.83 7.32 0.77
C HIS A 70 0.03 6.53 1.77
N PRO A 71 0.51 7.15 2.87
CA PRO A 71 1.51 6.56 3.77
C PRO A 71 1.08 5.22 4.36
N LEU A 72 -0.18 5.10 4.80
CA LEU A 72 -0.68 3.85 5.39
C LEU A 72 -0.77 2.70 4.38
N LEU A 73 -1.18 2.96 3.13
CA LEU A 73 -1.30 1.93 2.10
C LEU A 73 0.08 1.43 1.67
N ARG A 74 1.05 2.33 1.54
CA ARG A 74 2.46 1.97 1.25
C ARG A 74 3.03 1.04 2.31
N ARG A 75 2.87 1.42 3.60
CA ARG A 75 3.33 0.60 4.74
C ARG A 75 2.60 -0.75 4.83
N ALA A 76 1.31 -0.79 4.52
CA ALA A 76 0.55 -2.03 4.46
C ALA A 76 1.06 -2.96 3.34
N ALA A 77 1.34 -2.42 2.16
CA ALA A 77 1.92 -3.19 1.05
C ALA A 77 3.32 -3.71 1.38
N LEU A 78 4.19 -2.88 1.97
CA LEU A 78 5.50 -3.32 2.45
C LEU A 78 5.38 -4.45 3.48
N LYS A 79 4.45 -4.32 4.43
CA LYS A 79 4.20 -5.35 5.44
C LYS A 79 3.81 -6.68 4.80
N LEU A 80 2.98 -6.67 3.76
CA LEU A 80 2.60 -7.88 3.02
C LEU A 80 3.82 -8.57 2.38
N LEU A 81 4.73 -7.82 1.75
CA LEU A 81 5.96 -8.38 1.16
C LEU A 81 6.87 -9.03 2.22
N THR A 82 6.87 -8.50 3.44
CA THR A 82 7.70 -9.02 4.55
C THR A 82 7.04 -10.15 5.36
N ARG A 83 5.84 -10.60 5.00
CA ARG A 83 5.17 -11.69 5.73
C ARG A 83 5.93 -13.00 5.61
N GLU A 84 5.88 -13.81 6.67
CA GLU A 84 6.57 -15.09 6.72
C GLU A 84 6.12 -16.06 5.60
N GLN A 85 4.84 -16.05 5.25
CA GLN A 85 4.29 -16.87 4.16
C GLN A 85 4.91 -16.54 2.79
N MET A 86 5.36 -15.30 2.62
CA MET A 86 6.00 -14.83 1.39
C MET A 86 7.51 -15.09 1.39
N ARG A 87 8.12 -15.47 2.53
CA ARG A 87 9.58 -15.57 2.65
C ARG A 87 10.18 -16.51 1.61
N ASN A 88 11.24 -16.05 0.94
CA ASN A 88 11.95 -16.74 -0.15
C ASN A 88 11.13 -16.98 -1.43
N ARG A 89 9.95 -16.36 -1.57
CA ARG A 89 9.16 -16.44 -2.79
C ARG A 89 9.79 -15.66 -3.94
N ARG A 90 9.77 -16.26 -5.12
CA ARG A 90 10.16 -15.70 -6.41
C ARG A 90 9.04 -15.96 -7.42
N GLU A 91 8.54 -14.90 -8.03
CA GLU A 91 7.52 -14.95 -9.09
C GLU A 91 8.14 -14.48 -10.40
N ASN A 92 8.51 -15.41 -11.28
CA ASN A 92 9.24 -15.11 -12.51
C ASN A 92 10.53 -14.29 -12.21
N LEU A 93 10.57 -13.02 -12.61
CA LEU A 93 11.68 -12.08 -12.36
C LEU A 93 11.58 -11.34 -11.01
N TRP A 94 10.50 -11.54 -10.25
CA TRP A 94 10.23 -10.81 -9.02
C TRP A 94 10.66 -11.59 -7.79
N HIS A 95 11.75 -11.16 -7.15
CA HIS A 95 12.19 -11.69 -5.87
C HIS A 95 11.60 -10.87 -4.72
N VAL A 96 10.85 -11.50 -3.83
CA VAL A 96 10.15 -10.78 -2.74
C VAL A 96 11.10 -10.06 -1.78
N ARG A 97 12.26 -10.65 -1.51
CA ARG A 97 13.26 -10.12 -0.59
C ARG A 97 13.85 -8.81 -1.12
N GLU A 98 14.29 -8.84 -2.37
CA GLU A 98 14.84 -7.69 -3.08
C GLU A 98 13.79 -6.57 -3.21
N THR A 99 12.59 -6.91 -3.69
CA THR A 99 11.49 -5.95 -3.84
C THR A 99 11.05 -5.32 -2.53
N ALA A 100 11.02 -6.08 -1.41
CA ALA A 100 10.70 -5.53 -0.09
C ALA A 100 11.74 -4.50 0.36
N VAL A 101 13.04 -4.79 0.19
CA VAL A 101 14.12 -3.88 0.57
C VAL A 101 14.12 -2.62 -0.29
N ILE A 102 13.94 -2.75 -1.60
CA ILE A 102 13.82 -1.59 -2.50
C ILE A 102 12.60 -0.75 -2.12
N ALA A 103 11.44 -1.36 -1.89
CA ALA A 103 10.23 -0.65 -1.50
C ALA A 103 10.40 0.10 -0.18
N ALA A 104 11.02 -0.53 0.82
CA ALA A 104 11.34 0.11 2.09
C ALA A 104 12.23 1.34 1.90
N ARG A 105 13.27 1.21 1.06
CA ARG A 105 14.19 2.32 0.77
C ARG A 105 13.51 3.47 0.02
N ILE A 106 12.61 3.17 -0.92
CA ILE A 106 11.82 4.18 -1.64
C ILE A 106 10.90 4.94 -0.66
N ILE A 107 10.23 4.23 0.25
CA ILE A 107 9.41 4.84 1.30
C ILE A 107 10.26 5.77 2.17
N GLU A 108 11.43 5.31 2.61
CA GLU A 108 12.36 6.11 3.42
C GLU A 108 12.81 7.39 2.69
N PHE A 109 13.19 7.29 1.40
CA PHE A 109 13.58 8.46 0.61
C PHE A 109 12.48 9.51 0.47
N GLU A 110 11.25 9.08 0.28
CA GLU A 110 10.12 9.98 0.04
C GLU A 110 9.59 10.61 1.34
N GLU A 111 9.66 9.87 2.46
CA GLU A 111 9.03 10.24 3.73
C GLU A 111 10.02 10.76 4.79
N SER A 112 11.33 10.85 4.52
CA SER A 112 12.37 11.16 5.52
C SER A 112 12.18 12.45 6.32
N ASP A 113 11.53 13.46 5.75
CA ASP A 113 11.35 14.78 6.37
C ASP A 113 9.87 15.11 6.70
N ILE A 114 8.98 14.11 6.60
CA ILE A 114 7.59 14.26 7.00
C ILE A 114 7.51 13.95 8.50
N GLN A 115 7.17 14.94 9.32
CA GLN A 115 6.91 14.71 10.74
C GLN A 115 5.72 13.76 10.87
N ASP A 116 5.92 12.62 11.53
CA ASP A 116 4.85 11.67 11.79
C ASP A 116 3.82 12.35 12.72
N PRO A 117 2.57 12.57 12.30
CA PRO A 117 1.57 13.31 13.06
C PRO A 117 1.20 12.66 14.39
N PHE A 118 1.57 11.38 14.54
CA PHE A 118 1.30 10.59 15.73
C PHE A 118 2.42 10.69 16.79
N ASP A 119 3.43 11.55 16.58
CA ASP A 119 4.56 11.73 17.51
C ASP A 119 4.28 12.76 18.64
N LEU A 120 3.11 13.42 18.67
CA LEU A 120 2.78 14.46 19.67
C LEU A 120 2.04 13.97 20.94
N SER A 121 2.16 12.70 21.34
CA SER A 121 1.36 12.19 22.48
C SER A 121 2.10 11.42 23.58
N LEU A 122 3.43 11.52 23.72
CA LEU A 122 4.15 10.79 24.78
C LEU A 122 5.32 11.53 25.46
N ASP A 123 5.29 12.86 25.58
CA ASP A 123 6.27 13.61 26.39
C ASP A 123 5.69 14.25 27.66
N THR A 124 4.57 13.71 28.17
CA THR A 124 4.08 14.10 29.49
C THR A 124 3.69 12.86 30.28
N ILE A 125 4.67 12.27 30.98
CA ILE A 125 4.63 11.91 32.41
C ILE A 125 5.96 11.24 32.81
N SER A 126 6.73 11.99 33.60
CA SER A 126 7.52 11.57 34.77
C SER A 126 8.68 10.56 34.64
N THR A 127 9.90 11.10 34.75
CA THR A 127 10.90 10.81 35.82
C THR A 127 10.50 9.67 36.80
N ASN A 128 11.23 8.58 37.03
CA ASN A 128 12.61 8.44 37.56
C ASN A 128 13.02 6.93 37.64
N PRO A 129 14.29 6.59 37.98
CA PRO A 129 14.93 5.29 37.71
C PRO A 129 14.98 4.34 38.93
N GLU A 130 15.09 3.02 38.69
CA GLU A 130 15.97 2.11 39.47
C GLU A 130 16.06 0.68 38.89
N SER A 131 17.12 0.01 39.34
CA SER A 131 17.92 -1.11 38.81
C SER A 131 17.31 -2.53 38.81
N SER A 132 17.80 -3.41 37.92
CA SER A 132 18.72 -4.54 38.24
C SER A 132 18.74 -5.65 37.17
N SER A 133 19.84 -6.42 37.19
CA SER A 133 20.44 -7.29 36.18
C SER A 133 19.89 -8.71 36.08
N HIS A 134 20.06 -9.37 34.91
CA HIS A 134 20.78 -10.65 34.67
C HIS A 134 20.22 -11.48 33.47
N GLY A 135 21.13 -12.04 32.65
CA GLY A 135 20.96 -13.34 32.01
C GLY A 135 21.01 -13.40 30.47
N SER A 136 22.15 -13.82 29.91
CA SER A 136 22.39 -14.08 28.48
C SER A 136 21.70 -15.34 27.95
N ALA A 137 21.25 -15.31 26.69
CA ALA A 137 21.22 -16.46 25.78
C ALA A 137 21.25 -15.98 24.33
N SER A 138 22.29 -16.38 23.58
CA SER A 138 22.53 -16.05 22.18
C SER A 138 21.63 -16.88 21.25
N SER A 139 20.88 -16.21 20.38
CA SER A 139 20.26 -16.76 19.17
C SER A 139 20.54 -15.78 18.04
N GLU A 140 21.21 -16.24 16.99
CA GLU A 140 21.61 -15.39 15.85
C GLU A 140 20.37 -14.88 15.10
N SER A 141 19.93 -13.68 15.48
CA SER A 141 18.99 -12.85 14.75
C SER A 141 19.71 -12.10 13.64
N PHE A 142 19.12 -12.08 12.45
CA PHE A 142 19.57 -11.17 11.40
C PHE A 142 19.23 -9.74 11.80
N ASP A 143 20.24 -8.99 12.25
CA ASP A 143 20.12 -7.57 12.55
C ASP A 143 20.10 -6.78 11.24
N ILE A 144 18.89 -6.48 10.77
CA ILE A 144 18.67 -5.31 9.92
C ILE A 144 18.85 -4.12 10.85
N HIS A 145 20.01 -3.45 10.82
CA HIS A 145 20.17 -2.12 11.41
C HIS A 145 19.32 -1.12 10.62
N THR A 146 18.02 -1.12 10.88
CA THR A 146 17.10 -0.03 10.60
C THR A 146 16.87 0.74 11.88
N CYS A 147 16.86 2.07 11.77
CA CYS A 147 16.59 2.99 12.85
C CYS A 147 15.28 2.59 13.58
N SER A 148 15.28 2.66 14.91
CA SER A 148 14.25 2.15 15.83
C SER A 148 12.81 2.26 15.28
N ALA A 149 12.27 1.14 14.80
CA ALA A 149 10.92 1.07 14.29
C ALA A 149 9.91 1.06 15.45
N LYS A 150 9.24 2.20 15.71
CA LYS A 150 8.01 2.20 16.53
C LYS A 150 6.98 1.30 15.83
N LYS A 151 6.50 0.27 16.54
CA LYS A 151 5.68 -0.83 16.00
C LYS A 151 4.23 -0.39 15.74
N ILE A 152 3.94 0.15 14.56
CA ILE A 152 2.57 0.38 14.08
C ILE A 152 1.92 -0.99 13.79
N LYS A 153 0.92 -1.38 14.58
CA LYS A 153 0.11 -2.58 14.33
C LYS A 153 -0.97 -2.27 13.28
N ILE A 154 -0.61 -2.37 12.00
CA ILE A 154 -1.59 -2.47 10.91
C ILE A 154 -2.18 -3.88 10.95
N ASP A 155 -3.49 -4.03 11.16
CA ASP A 155 -4.14 -5.33 11.07
C ASP A 155 -4.10 -5.81 9.60
N VAL A 156 -3.51 -6.99 9.39
CA VAL A 156 -3.34 -7.61 8.05
C VAL A 156 -4.29 -8.79 7.87
N SER A 157 -5.24 -8.96 8.80
CA SER A 157 -6.31 -9.94 8.68
C SER A 157 -7.55 -9.37 7.97
N SER A 158 -7.66 -8.04 7.87
CA SER A 158 -8.76 -7.36 7.19
C SER A 158 -8.27 -6.27 6.22
N PRO A 159 -8.76 -6.24 4.97
CA PRO A 159 -8.48 -5.19 4.00
C PRO A 159 -8.76 -3.75 4.46
N PRO A 160 -7.89 -2.77 4.16
CA PRO A 160 -8.31 -1.38 4.13
C PRO A 160 -9.29 -1.20 2.96
N THR A 161 -10.54 -0.81 3.23
CA THR A 161 -11.55 -0.58 2.19
C THR A 161 -11.97 0.89 2.21
N LEU A 162 -11.87 1.55 1.06
CA LEU A 162 -12.33 2.94 0.92
C LEU A 162 -13.86 3.00 0.77
N PRO A 163 -14.49 4.13 1.15
CA PRO A 163 -15.92 4.34 0.89
C PRO A 163 -16.22 4.32 -0.61
N ALA A 164 -17.43 3.87 -0.96
CA ALA A 164 -17.90 3.81 -2.34
C ALA A 164 -17.96 5.21 -2.98
N LEU A 165 -17.65 5.30 -4.29
CA LEU A 165 -17.75 6.54 -5.04
C LEU A 165 -19.18 7.11 -4.96
N PRO A 166 -19.35 8.43 -4.80
CA PRO A 166 -20.66 9.06 -4.96
C PRO A 166 -21.19 8.85 -6.39
N PRO A 167 -22.51 8.79 -6.59
CA PRO A 167 -23.11 8.53 -7.90
C PRO A 167 -22.68 9.58 -8.91
N ALA A 168 -22.30 9.12 -10.11
CA ALA A 168 -21.79 9.94 -11.20
C ALA A 168 -22.84 10.96 -11.69
N PHE A 169 -22.37 12.16 -12.02
CA PHE A 169 -23.10 13.21 -12.72
C PHE A 169 -23.65 12.67 -14.06
N THR A 170 -24.96 12.79 -14.27
CA THR A 170 -25.63 12.41 -15.54
C THR A 170 -25.53 13.55 -16.55
N ASP A 171 -24.87 13.29 -17.68
CA ASP A 171 -24.83 14.17 -18.85
C ASP A 171 -26.20 14.19 -19.57
N PRO A 172 -26.82 15.35 -19.85
CA PRO A 172 -28.08 15.43 -20.58
C PRO A 172 -27.83 15.62 -22.07
N THR A 173 -27.90 14.55 -22.86
CA THR A 173 -28.05 14.69 -24.33
C THR A 173 -29.12 13.71 -24.86
N PRO A 174 -30.02 14.12 -25.78
CA PRO A 174 -31.32 13.47 -25.98
C PRO A 174 -31.28 12.23 -26.89
N ALA A 175 -32.30 11.38 -26.72
CA ALA A 175 -32.50 10.10 -27.39
C ALA A 175 -32.69 10.18 -28.91
N GLU A 176 -32.06 9.26 -29.65
CA GLU A 176 -32.50 8.86 -30.99
C GLU A 176 -33.06 7.43 -30.98
N SER A 177 -34.28 7.33 -31.49
CA SER A 177 -35.08 6.14 -31.68
C SER A 177 -34.69 5.38 -32.95
N VAL A 178 -34.48 4.06 -32.88
CA VAL A 178 -34.70 3.16 -34.02
C VAL A 178 -35.33 1.85 -33.53
N ALA A 179 -36.44 1.50 -34.17
CA ALA A 179 -37.28 0.33 -33.91
C ALA A 179 -36.69 -0.97 -34.50
N GLY A 180 -37.05 -2.13 -33.92
CA GLY A 180 -36.83 -3.43 -34.57
C GLY A 180 -37.04 -4.68 -33.70
N ASN A 181 -38.30 -5.07 -33.52
CA ASN A 181 -38.88 -6.43 -33.43
C ASN A 181 -38.32 -7.54 -32.47
N THR A 182 -39.18 -7.95 -31.53
CA THR A 182 -39.26 -9.20 -30.72
C THR A 182 -39.74 -10.43 -31.57
N PRO A 183 -39.90 -11.70 -31.07
CA PRO A 183 -39.82 -12.22 -29.69
C PRO A 183 -39.18 -13.62 -29.46
N GLY A 184 -38.99 -13.99 -28.18
CA GLY A 184 -38.79 -15.38 -27.74
C GLY A 184 -38.78 -15.56 -26.21
N SER A 185 -39.79 -16.26 -25.70
CA SER A 185 -40.13 -16.50 -24.29
C SER A 185 -39.09 -17.26 -23.43
N GLY A 186 -39.08 -16.96 -22.13
CA GLY A 186 -38.48 -17.79 -21.09
C GLY A 186 -38.82 -17.29 -19.69
N THR A 187 -39.89 -17.81 -19.11
CA THR A 187 -40.36 -17.53 -17.74
C THR A 187 -39.48 -18.22 -16.70
N SER A 188 -39.08 -17.53 -15.63
CA SER A 188 -38.95 -18.15 -14.31
C SER A 188 -39.00 -17.10 -13.20
N SER A 189 -40.02 -17.23 -12.35
CA SER A 189 -40.20 -16.50 -11.11
C SER A 189 -39.56 -17.29 -9.97
N MET A 190 -38.84 -16.63 -9.06
CA MET A 190 -38.73 -17.05 -7.66
C MET A 190 -38.56 -15.83 -6.75
N SER A 191 -39.37 -15.84 -5.70
CA SER A 191 -39.64 -14.81 -4.69
C SER A 191 -38.61 -14.76 -3.56
N SER A 192 -38.33 -13.56 -3.06
CA SER A 192 -37.58 -13.28 -1.82
C SER A 192 -38.46 -13.35 -0.57
N PRO A 193 -37.90 -13.66 0.62
CA PRO A 193 -38.48 -13.20 1.89
C PRO A 193 -37.57 -12.20 2.62
N SER A 194 -38.20 -11.47 3.53
CA SER A 194 -37.84 -10.18 4.12
C SER A 194 -37.07 -10.27 5.46
N ASN A 195 -36.25 -9.23 5.70
CA ASN A 195 -35.87 -8.56 6.95
C ASN A 195 -35.88 -9.30 8.30
N ILE A 196 -34.67 -9.43 8.88
CA ILE A 196 -34.41 -9.40 10.33
C ILE A 196 -33.44 -8.25 10.59
N SER A 197 -33.77 -7.37 11.53
CA SER A 197 -32.96 -6.24 11.97
C SER A 197 -31.74 -6.71 12.77
N GLU A 198 -30.53 -6.53 12.22
CA GLU A 198 -29.27 -6.79 12.93
C GLU A 198 -28.91 -5.64 13.90
N PRO A 199 -28.28 -5.96 15.06
CA PRO A 199 -27.78 -4.96 15.98
C PRO A 199 -26.59 -4.19 15.38
N MET A 200 -26.50 -2.91 15.72
CA MET A 200 -25.53 -1.94 15.20
C MET A 200 -24.09 -2.51 15.20
N SER A 201 -23.50 -2.58 14.02
CA SER A 201 -22.18 -3.19 13.82
C SER A 201 -21.07 -2.38 14.49
N PRO A 202 -19.99 -3.01 14.99
CA PRO A 202 -18.83 -2.33 15.59
C PRO A 202 -18.13 -1.36 14.61
N ILE A 203 -18.42 -1.46 13.31
CA ILE A 203 -17.98 -0.54 12.25
C ILE A 203 -18.67 0.83 12.39
N THR A 204 -19.92 0.87 12.86
CA THR A 204 -20.67 2.12 13.09
C THR A 204 -20.03 2.95 14.20
N ALA A 205 -19.55 2.31 15.27
CA ALA A 205 -18.85 2.99 16.36
C ALA A 205 -17.43 3.46 15.99
N ALA A 206 -16.73 2.72 15.12
CA ALA A 206 -15.39 3.11 14.63
C ALA A 206 -15.45 4.24 13.57
N LEU A 207 -16.50 4.26 12.75
CA LEU A 207 -16.76 5.35 11.80
C LEU A 207 -17.18 6.64 12.50
N GLU A 208 -17.95 6.59 13.60
CA GLU A 208 -18.21 7.78 14.42
C GLU A 208 -16.93 8.33 15.05
N GLY A 209 -15.99 7.47 15.45
CA GLY A 209 -14.68 7.90 15.97
C GLY A 209 -13.76 8.55 14.93
N ILE A 210 -13.87 8.20 13.65
CA ILE A 210 -13.10 8.81 12.54
C ILE A 210 -13.85 10.01 11.93
N GLN A 211 -15.18 10.02 11.92
CA GLN A 211 -15.99 11.20 11.61
C GLN A 211 -15.90 12.29 12.70
N GLN A 212 -15.33 11.96 13.85
CA GLN A 212 -14.96 12.93 14.89
C GLN A 212 -13.55 13.52 14.72
N LEU A 213 -12.75 13.06 13.75
CA LEU A 213 -11.46 13.70 13.44
C LEU A 213 -11.69 14.78 12.37
N ASP A 214 -11.46 16.03 12.78
CA ASP A 214 -11.60 17.21 11.94
C ASP A 214 -10.71 17.10 10.67
N ALA A 215 -11.16 17.65 9.54
CA ALA A 215 -10.36 17.74 8.32
C ALA A 215 -9.01 18.45 8.56
N ALA A 216 -8.97 19.34 9.55
CA ALA A 216 -7.73 19.93 10.05
C ALA A 216 -6.75 18.89 10.61
N THR A 217 -7.24 17.86 11.29
CA THR A 217 -6.43 16.77 11.86
C THR A 217 -5.90 15.84 10.77
N LEU A 218 -6.69 15.56 9.73
CA LEU A 218 -6.24 14.79 8.56
C LEU A 218 -5.15 15.53 7.75
N LYS A 219 -5.30 16.85 7.61
CA LYS A 219 -4.30 17.72 6.96
C LYS A 219 -3.03 17.88 7.79
N SER A 220 -3.15 18.13 9.10
CA SER A 220 -1.99 18.08 10.00
C SER A 220 -1.34 16.70 9.97
N ALA A 221 -2.14 15.67 9.66
CA ALA A 221 -1.66 14.31 9.55
C ALA A 221 -1.00 13.93 8.21
N SER A 222 -0.94 14.84 7.23
CA SER A 222 -0.50 14.49 5.86
C SER A 222 -1.23 13.26 5.30
N LEU A 223 -2.51 13.08 5.67
CA LEU A 223 -3.37 11.98 5.23
C LEU A 223 -4.33 12.39 4.09
N GLU A 224 -4.15 13.60 3.55
CA GLU A 224 -4.81 14.09 2.34
C GLU A 224 -3.75 14.38 1.28
N SER A 225 -4.09 14.18 0.00
CA SER A 225 -3.23 14.53 -1.13
C SER A 225 -2.70 15.97 -0.98
N PRO A 226 -1.39 16.23 -1.13
CA PRO A 226 -0.32 15.38 -1.69
C PRO A 226 0.45 14.51 -0.66
N PHE A 227 -0.16 14.24 0.50
CA PHE A 227 0.39 13.40 1.59
C PHE A 227 1.73 13.86 2.16
N GLY A 228 2.02 15.17 2.06
CA GLY A 228 3.29 15.74 2.53
C GLY A 228 4.52 15.33 1.71
N ILE A 229 4.36 14.56 0.63
CA ILE A 229 5.46 14.13 -0.25
C ILE A 229 5.53 15.09 -1.45
N PRO A 230 6.54 15.97 -1.55
CA PRO A 230 6.70 16.84 -2.70
C PRO A 230 7.15 16.04 -3.93
N GLU A 231 6.75 16.51 -5.13
CA GLU A 231 6.98 15.79 -6.39
C GLU A 231 8.47 15.52 -6.68
N HIS A 232 9.38 16.46 -6.37
CA HIS A 232 10.82 16.29 -6.59
C HIS A 232 11.45 15.19 -5.70
N ARG A 233 10.80 14.82 -4.59
CA ARG A 233 11.27 13.71 -3.74
C ARG A 233 10.83 12.35 -4.26
N ARG A 234 9.82 12.29 -5.12
CA ARG A 234 9.28 11.03 -5.64
C ARG A 234 10.33 10.26 -6.43
N ILE A 235 10.47 8.98 -6.10
CA ILE A 235 11.27 8.05 -6.90
C ILE A 235 10.46 7.69 -8.15
N LYS A 236 10.85 8.28 -9.28
CA LYS A 236 10.21 8.02 -10.58
C LYS A 236 10.49 6.60 -11.06
N ASN A 237 11.72 6.14 -10.88
CA ASN A 237 12.13 4.80 -11.28
C ASN A 237 13.27 4.26 -10.42
N ALA A 238 13.38 2.93 -10.37
CA ALA A 238 14.46 2.20 -9.73
C ALA A 238 14.95 1.08 -10.66
N ILE A 239 16.24 1.10 -11.03
CA ILE A 239 16.88 0.04 -11.81
C ILE A 239 17.56 -0.93 -10.85
N ILE A 240 17.17 -2.19 -10.91
CA ILE A 240 17.76 -3.29 -10.15
C ILE A 240 18.98 -3.79 -10.92
N GLY A 241 20.15 -3.66 -10.30
CA GLY A 241 21.43 -4.11 -10.81
C GLY A 241 21.74 -5.55 -10.41
N VAL A 242 23.02 -5.90 -10.51
CA VAL A 242 23.51 -7.24 -10.17
C VAL A 242 23.37 -7.48 -8.66
N ALA A 243 22.93 -8.69 -8.31
CA ALA A 243 22.93 -9.18 -6.94
C ALA A 243 24.33 -9.66 -6.56
N GLU A 244 24.89 -9.14 -5.47
CA GLU A 244 26.24 -9.41 -4.98
C GLU A 244 26.19 -9.52 -3.44
N ASP A 245 26.93 -10.45 -2.84
CA ASP A 245 27.17 -10.54 -1.39
C ASP A 245 25.92 -10.43 -0.49
N GLY A 246 24.79 -11.01 -0.92
CA GLY A 246 23.54 -10.97 -0.15
C GLY A 246 22.84 -9.62 -0.19
N GLY A 247 23.11 -8.80 -1.19
CA GLY A 247 22.41 -7.56 -1.49
C GLY A 247 22.28 -7.31 -2.99
N ILE A 248 21.76 -6.14 -3.33
CA ILE A 248 21.52 -5.70 -4.70
C ILE A 248 21.92 -4.25 -4.89
N TRP A 249 22.57 -3.96 -6.00
CA TRP A 249 22.73 -2.57 -6.44
C TRP A 249 21.41 -2.04 -6.96
N THR A 250 20.97 -0.89 -6.48
CA THR A 250 19.76 -0.22 -6.98
C THR A 250 20.09 1.22 -7.35
N THR A 251 19.66 1.63 -8.55
CA THR A 251 19.80 3.02 -9.02
C THR A 251 18.44 3.68 -9.03
N PHE A 252 18.29 4.73 -8.23
CA PHE A 252 17.07 5.51 -8.07
C PHE A 252 17.13 6.78 -8.92
N PHE A 253 15.99 7.15 -9.51
CA PHE A 253 15.83 8.32 -10.35
C PHE A 253 14.75 9.23 -9.77
N GLN A 254 15.11 10.50 -9.55
CA GLN A 254 14.22 11.55 -9.04
C GLN A 254 14.27 12.76 -9.99
N ASP A 255 13.16 13.52 -10.03
CA ASP A 255 13.12 14.78 -10.76
C ASP A 255 14.21 15.74 -10.22
N PRO A 256 14.69 16.67 -11.07
CA PRO A 256 15.60 17.73 -10.60
C PRO A 256 15.00 18.52 -9.44
N GLU A 257 15.85 18.96 -8.52
CA GLU A 257 15.44 19.93 -7.49
C GLU A 257 14.92 21.22 -8.17
N PRO A 258 14.02 21.98 -7.53
CA PRO A 258 13.50 23.22 -8.09
C PRO A 258 14.63 24.16 -8.56
N GLY A 259 14.63 24.51 -9.85
CA GLY A 259 15.66 25.35 -10.47
C GLY A 259 16.85 24.60 -11.08
N GLN A 260 16.89 23.27 -10.96
CA GLN A 260 17.87 22.42 -11.64
C GLN A 260 17.27 21.78 -12.89
N THR A 261 18.14 21.36 -13.82
CA THR A 261 17.75 20.68 -15.07
C THR A 261 18.28 19.25 -15.16
N GLN A 262 19.13 18.84 -14.21
CA GLN A 262 19.75 17.53 -14.18
C GLN A 262 18.96 16.60 -13.26
N TRP A 263 18.71 15.38 -13.73
CA TRP A 263 18.10 14.33 -12.93
C TRP A 263 18.96 14.01 -11.71
N LYS A 264 18.32 13.81 -10.57
CA LYS A 264 18.99 13.29 -9.38
C LYS A 264 19.01 11.77 -9.47
N VAL A 265 20.21 11.24 -9.69
CA VAL A 265 20.45 9.80 -9.85
C VAL A 265 21.32 9.31 -8.71
N THR A 266 20.78 8.41 -7.90
CA THR A 266 21.48 7.86 -6.72
C THR A 266 21.63 6.37 -6.88
N ARG A 267 22.85 5.85 -6.74
CA ARG A 267 23.13 4.41 -6.79
C ARG A 267 23.55 3.93 -5.40
N GLU A 268 22.84 2.94 -4.87
CA GLU A 268 23.06 2.40 -3.53
C GLU A 268 23.13 0.88 -3.56
N PHE A 269 23.89 0.30 -2.63
CA PHE A 269 23.88 -1.14 -2.37
C PHE A 269 22.91 -1.42 -1.22
N LEU A 270 21.91 -2.24 -1.48
CA LEU A 270 20.87 -2.59 -0.51
C LEU A 270 21.05 -4.03 -0.06
N ARG A 271 21.17 -4.26 1.25
CA ARG A 271 21.33 -5.61 1.83
C ARG A 271 19.98 -6.31 1.95
N CYS A 272 19.91 -7.59 1.59
CA CYS A 272 18.68 -8.38 1.41
C CYS A 272 18.48 -9.55 2.39
#